data_AF-A0A523M8D4-F1
#
_entry.id   AF-A0A523M8D4-F1
#
_cell.length_a   1.000
_cell.length_b   1.000
_cell.length_c   1.000
_cell.angle_alpha   90.00
_cell.angle_beta   90.00
_cell.angle_gamma   90.00
#
_symmetry.space_group_name_H-M   'P 1'
#
loop_
_entity.id
_entity.type
_entity.pdbx_description
1 polymer ?
#
loop_
_entity_poly.entity_id
_entity_poly.type
_entity_poly.pdbx_seq_one_letter_code
_entity_poly.pdbx_strand_id
1 'polypeptide(L)'
;MSTELRRTHVVLDIFKSLIADGNGSDGLRAGDICTRLREMGLPMDTWQVRGELSNLEANGSVVVDSHSGAWFLAEPTDSEAPLKDTA
;
A
#
# COMPACT_ATOMS: atom_id res chain seq x y z
N MET A 1 -2.31 -6.75 -19.77
CA MET A 1 -2.30 -6.46 -18.32
C MET A 1 -3.67 -6.83 -17.77
N SER A 2 -3.75 -7.71 -16.76
CA SER A 2 -5.03 -8.16 -16.17
C SER A 2 -5.76 -7.02 -15.45
N THR A 3 -7.09 -7.13 -15.32
CA THR A 3 -7.91 -6.14 -14.59
C THR A 3 -7.55 -6.07 -13.10
N GLU A 4 -7.03 -7.15 -12.53
CA GLU A 4 -6.55 -7.22 -11.15
C GLU A 4 -5.25 -6.43 -10.98
N LEU A 5 -4.22 -6.71 -11.80
CA LEU A 5 -2.97 -5.94 -11.81
C LEU A 5 -3.18 -4.44 -11.99
N ARG A 6 -4.16 -4.04 -12.81
CA ARG A 6 -4.52 -2.63 -12.98
C ARG A 6 -5.09 -2.04 -11.69
N ARG A 7 -5.96 -2.77 -10.99
CA ARG A 7 -6.55 -2.32 -9.72
C ARG A 7 -5.51 -2.19 -8.62
N THR A 8 -4.62 -3.18 -8.49
CA THR A 8 -3.52 -3.14 -7.53
C THR A 8 -2.63 -1.90 -7.76
N HIS A 9 -2.31 -1.58 -9.02
CA HIS A 9 -1.56 -0.36 -9.34
C HIS A 9 -2.31 0.93 -8.98
N VAL A 10 -3.59 1.03 -9.31
CA VAL A 10 -4.41 2.21 -8.97
C VAL A 10 -4.46 2.42 -7.46
N VAL A 11 -4.61 1.34 -6.68
CA VAL A 11 -4.59 1.42 -5.20
C VAL A 11 -3.24 1.91 -4.70
N LEU A 12 -2.12 1.43 -5.26
CA LEU A 12 -0.78 1.89 -4.90
C LEU A 12 -0.54 3.36 -5.24
N ASP A 13 -0.98 3.83 -6.41
CA ASP A 13 -0.83 5.22 -6.83
C ASP A 13 -1.62 6.15 -5.90
N ILE A 14 -2.85 5.77 -5.54
CA ILE A 14 -3.67 6.52 -4.59
C ILE A 14 -3.04 6.54 -3.20
N PHE A 15 -2.52 5.40 -2.75
CA PHE A 15 -1.82 5.28 -1.48
C PHE A 15 -0.65 6.26 -1.39
N LYS A 16 0.20 6.30 -2.42
CA LYS A 16 1.34 7.22 -2.52
C LYS A 16 0.89 8.68 -2.58
N SER A 17 -0.19 8.98 -3.33
CA SER A 17 -0.76 10.33 -3.39
C SER A 17 -1.25 10.79 -2.02
N LEU A 18 -1.96 9.94 -1.27
CA LEU A 18 -2.44 10.29 0.07
C LEU A 18 -1.30 10.56 1.06
N ILE A 19 -0.20 9.80 0.97
CA ILE A 19 1.01 10.07 1.76
C ILE A 19 1.64 11.40 1.36
N ALA A 20 1.78 11.67 0.05
CA ALA A 20 2.34 12.92 -0.46
C ALA A 20 1.51 14.15 -0.05
N ASP A 21 0.19 13.98 0.07
CA ASP A 21 -0.74 15.01 0.56
C ASP A 21 -0.65 15.24 2.09
N GLY A 22 0.16 14.45 2.80
CA GLY A 22 0.33 14.52 4.26
C GLY A 22 -0.71 13.74 5.08
N ASN A 23 -1.59 12.98 4.43
CA ASN A 23 -2.66 12.22 5.11
C ASN A 23 -2.19 10.86 5.66
N GLY A 24 -0.93 10.47 5.42
CA GLY A 24 -0.42 9.12 5.71
C GLY A 24 0.56 9.02 6.86
N SER A 25 0.79 10.09 7.64
CA SER A 25 1.78 10.08 8.74
C SER A 25 1.47 9.05 9.83
N ASP A 26 0.19 8.82 10.12
CA ASP A 26 -0.28 7.85 11.12
C ASP A 26 -0.68 6.50 10.50
N GLY A 27 -0.35 6.29 9.22
CA GLY A 27 -0.76 5.13 8.43
C GLY A 27 -2.15 5.29 7.83
N LEU A 28 -2.31 4.78 6.61
CA LEU A 28 -3.56 4.89 5.85
C LEU A 28 -4.50 3.73 6.16
N ARG A 29 -5.80 4.02 6.18
CA ARG A 29 -6.85 3.01 6.25
C ARG A 29 -7.42 2.73 4.87
N ALA A 30 -7.97 1.54 4.70
CA ALA A 30 -8.72 1.20 3.48
C ALA A 30 -9.85 2.21 3.21
N GLY A 31 -10.44 2.80 4.26
CA GLY A 31 -11.45 3.85 4.15
C GLY A 31 -10.93 5.13 3.48
N ASP A 32 -9.70 5.56 3.79
CA ASP A 32 -9.10 6.78 3.21
C ASP A 32 -8.90 6.61 1.71
N ILE A 33 -8.42 5.44 1.30
CA ILE A 33 -8.26 5.06 -0.10
C ILE A 33 -9.62 4.99 -0.80
N CYS A 34 -10.64 4.40 -0.15
CA CYS A 34 -12.00 4.37 -0.70
C CYS A 34 -12.55 5.78 -0.93
N THR A 35 -12.30 6.72 -0.02
CA THR A 35 -12.72 8.11 -0.15
C THR A 35 -12.07 8.76 -1.36
N ARG A 36 -10.74 8.65 -1.51
CA ARG A 36 -10.02 9.19 -2.69
C ARG A 36 -10.48 8.55 -4.00
N LEU A 37 -10.72 7.24 -4.01
CA LEU A 37 -11.28 6.52 -5.17
C LEU A 37 -12.65 7.08 -5.60
N ARG A 38 -13.52 7.42 -4.64
CA ARG A 38 -14.82 8.04 -4.92
C ARG A 38 -14.67 9.45 -5.49
N GLU A 39 -13.77 10.26 -4.93
CA GLU A 39 -13.47 11.61 -5.43
C GLU A 39 -12.98 11.59 -6.89
N MET A 40 -12.25 10.54 -7.27
CA MET A 40 -11.75 10.33 -8.64
C MET A 40 -12.80 9.70 -9.59
N GLY A 41 -14.01 9.42 -9.12
CA GLY A 41 -15.06 8.76 -9.92
C GLY A 41 -14.81 7.28 -10.20
N LEU A 42 -13.95 6.63 -9.41
CA LEU A 42 -13.56 5.22 -9.54
C LEU A 42 -13.89 4.44 -8.25
N PRO A 43 -15.15 4.38 -7.82
CA PRO A 43 -15.50 3.75 -6.54
C PRO A 43 -15.10 2.27 -6.53
N MET A 44 -14.52 1.85 -5.40
CA MET A 44 -14.18 0.47 -5.12
C MET A 44 -14.74 0.08 -3.75
N ASP A 45 -15.17 -1.17 -3.59
CA ASP A 45 -15.63 -1.69 -2.31
C ASP A 45 -14.48 -1.79 -1.30
N THR A 46 -14.76 -1.56 -0.02
CA THR A 46 -13.74 -1.59 1.03
C THR A 46 -13.08 -2.96 1.17
N TRP A 47 -13.79 -4.07 0.97
CA TRP A 47 -13.18 -5.41 0.95
C TRP A 47 -12.28 -5.62 -0.25
N GLN A 48 -12.66 -5.05 -1.39
CA GLN A 48 -11.83 -5.11 -2.58
C GLN A 48 -10.54 -4.29 -2.39
N VAL A 49 -10.61 -3.08 -1.84
CA VAL A 49 -9.42 -2.29 -1.48
C VAL A 49 -8.52 -3.04 -0.50
N ARG A 50 -9.09 -3.72 0.50
CA ARG A 50 -8.33 -4.57 1.44
C ARG A 50 -7.62 -5.71 0.71
N GLY A 51 -8.29 -6.37 -0.24
CA GLY A 51 -7.66 -7.41 -1.07
C GLY A 51 -6.47 -6.88 -1.87
N GLU A 52 -6.62 -5.71 -2.50
CA GLU A 52 -5.51 -5.08 -3.22
C GLU A 52 -4.36 -4.68 -2.28
N LEU A 53 -4.67 -4.19 -1.07
CA LEU A 53 -3.65 -3.90 -0.05
C LEU A 53 -2.91 -5.17 0.40
N SER A 54 -3.59 -6.29 0.58
CA SER A 54 -2.94 -7.58 0.85
C SER A 54 -2.05 -8.04 -0.30
N ASN A 55 -2.44 -7.80 -1.56
CA ASN A 55 -1.58 -8.06 -2.71
C ASN A 55 -0.32 -7.17 -2.70
N LEU A 56 -0.45 -5.91 -2.29
CA LEU A 56 0.66 -4.97 -2.11
C LEU A 56 1.53 -5.32 -0.89
N GLU A 57 0.96 -5.91 0.15
CA GLU A 57 1.71 -6.44 1.29
C GLU A 57 2.61 -7.59 0.85
N ALA A 58 2.01 -8.56 0.16
CA ALA A 58 2.68 -9.77 -0.27
C ALA A 58 3.83 -9.50 -1.26
N ASN A 59 3.78 -8.37 -1.97
CA ASN A 59 4.85 -7.93 -2.87
C ASN A 59 5.85 -6.95 -2.22
N GLY A 60 5.67 -6.63 -0.94
CA GLY A 60 6.55 -5.76 -0.18
C GLY A 60 6.44 -4.27 -0.51
N SER A 61 5.35 -3.80 -1.14
CA SER A 61 5.14 -2.37 -1.39
C SER A 61 4.60 -1.63 -0.17
N VAL A 62 3.84 -2.31 0.67
CA VAL A 62 3.23 -1.78 1.90
C VAL A 62 3.34 -2.79 3.03
N VAL A 63 3.16 -2.34 4.26
CA VAL A 63 3.08 -3.19 5.45
C VAL A 63 1.83 -2.82 6.25
N VAL A 64 1.18 -3.83 6.84
CA VAL A 64 0.06 -3.60 7.76
C VAL A 64 0.54 -3.65 9.20
N ASP A 65 0.19 -2.64 9.99
CA ASP A 65 0.26 -2.75 11.44
C ASP A 65 -0.94 -3.58 11.92
N SER A 66 -0.65 -4.79 12.38
CA SER A 66 -1.67 -5.71 12.90
C SER A 66 -2.42 -5.20 14.13
N HIS A 67 -1.84 -4.27 14.90
CA HIS A 67 -2.49 -3.71 16.08
C HIS A 67 -3.52 -2.64 15.72
N SER A 68 -3.09 -1.64 14.95
CA SER A 68 -3.99 -0.56 14.55
C SER A 68 -4.88 -0.97 13.38
N GLY A 69 -4.41 -1.81 12.46
CA GLY A 69 -4.99 -2.09 11.15
C GLY A 69 -4.70 -1.00 10.11
N ALA A 70 -3.69 -0.16 10.34
CA ALA A 70 -3.22 0.86 9.42
C ALA A 70 -2.15 0.30 8.48
N TRP A 71 -2.04 0.90 7.30
CA TRP A 71 -1.09 0.50 6.26
C TRP A 71 -0.04 1.60 6.09
N PHE A 72 1.20 1.18 5.90
CA PHE A 72 2.35 2.07 5.70
C PHE A 72 3.09 1.66 4.42
N LEU A 73 3.82 2.58 3.79
CA LEU A 73 4.78 2.18 2.76
C LEU A 73 5.81 1.27 3.42
N ALA A 74 6.18 0.19 2.74
CA ALA A 74 7.35 -0.56 3.15
C ALA A 74 8.57 0.35 3.02
N GLU A 75 9.40 0.40 4.06
CA GLU A 75 10.69 1.08 3.93
C GLU A 75 11.52 0.35 2.86
N PRO A 76 12.26 1.07 2.00
CA PRO A 76 13.22 0.42 1.13
C PRO A 76 14.24 -0.28 2.02
N THR A 77 14.14 -1.60 2.14
CA THR A 77 15.18 -2.39 2.78
C THR A 77 16.43 -2.29 1.93
N ASP A 78 17.32 -1.38 2.29
CA ASP A 78 18.71 -1.32 1.81
C ASP A 78 19.53 -2.46 2.45
N SER A 79 18.95 -3.67 2.49
CA SER A 79 19.61 -4.86 3.04
C SER A 79 20.38 -5.58 1.94
N GLU A 80 21.45 -4.95 1.49
CA GLU A 80 22.64 -5.68 1.08
C GLU A 80 23.62 -5.65 2.27
N ALA A 81 23.40 -6.51 3.25
CA ALA A 81 24.43 -6.81 4.22
C ALA A 81 25.56 -7.56 3.47
N PRO A 82 26.82 -7.09 3.50
CA PRO A 82 27.91 -7.81 2.87
C PRO A 82 28.03 -9.17 3.56
N LEU A 83 27.92 -10.24 2.76
CA LEU A 83 28.36 -11.57 3.14
C LEU A 83 29.80 -11.42 3.66
N LYS A 84 29.99 -11.52 4.97
CA LYS A 84 31.32 -11.68 5.56
C LYS A 84 31.77 -13.09 5.20
N ASP A 85 32.49 -13.19 4.09
CA ASP A 85 33.40 -14.30 3.84
C ASP A 85 34.32 -14.41 5.06
N THR A 86 34.05 -15.42 5.89
CA THR A 86 34.96 -15.79 6.98
C THR A 86 35.92 -16.80 6.40
N ALA A 87 37.19 -16.38 6.37
CA ALA A 87 38.37 -17.10 5.92
C ALA A 87 38.60 -18.43 6.65
#